data_AF-A0A0B1RWC5-F1
#
_entry.id   AF-A0A0B1RWC5-F1
#
_cell.length_a   1.000
_cell.length_b   1.000
_cell.length_c   1.000
_cell.angle_alpha   90.00
_cell.angle_beta   90.00
_cell.angle_gamma   90.00
#
_symmetry.space_group_name_H-M   'P 1'
#
loop_
_entity.id
_entity.type
_entity.pdbx_description
1 polymer ?
#
loop_
_entity_poly.entity_id
_entity_poly.type
_entity_poly.pdbx_seq_one_letter_code
_entity_poly.pdbx_strand_id
1 'polypeptide(L)'
;MAEDGLLFNSLSVVNGKTQVPINAVLVFGSITAIIALLFDIETLVEFLSIGTLLAYSIVSACVIILRYQPARYQEDGTFDNGGKLKFTFPGSSVFEKLDPGHAVHYGVALMMTGFVGVGLCFSSGHAQSDIGIATACFFGTLALASLVFIMCHHQNSTQLDFK
;
A
#
# COMPACT_ATOMS: atom_id res chain seq x y z
N MET A 1 6.19 17.61 2.03
CA MET A 1 5.49 16.81 3.07
C MET A 1 5.11 17.63 4.30
N ALA A 2 6.05 18.27 5.02
CA ALA A 2 5.69 19.14 6.14
C ALA A 2 4.99 20.44 5.69
N GLU A 3 5.36 20.97 4.52
CA GLU A 3 4.69 22.12 3.90
C GLU A 3 3.26 21.79 3.45
N ASP A 4 3.04 20.58 2.93
CA ASP A 4 1.72 20.07 2.55
C ASP A 4 0.82 19.76 3.77
N GLY A 5 1.32 19.97 5.00
CA GLY A 5 0.60 19.71 6.25
C GLY A 5 0.52 18.25 6.67
N LEU A 6 1.21 17.33 5.97
CA LEU A 6 1.25 15.90 6.32
C LEU A 6 2.11 15.62 7.56
N LEU A 7 3.09 16.48 7.85
CA LEU A 7 3.93 16.43 9.05
C LEU A 7 3.76 17.72 9.86
N PHE A 8 4.25 17.73 11.10
CA PHE A 8 4.18 18.91 11.97
C PHE A 8 4.77 20.14 11.28
N ASN A 9 4.02 21.25 11.27
CA ASN A 9 4.42 22.49 10.60
C ASN A 9 5.75 23.05 11.15
N SER A 10 6.10 22.78 12.41
CA SER A 10 7.39 23.17 13.00
C SER A 10 8.62 22.59 12.28
N LEU A 11 8.45 21.50 11.51
CA LEU A 11 9.49 20.87 10.70
C LEU A 11 9.61 21.46 9.28
N SER A 12 8.60 22.22 8.83
CA SER A 12 8.60 22.89 7.52
C SER A 12 9.45 24.17 7.52
N VAL A 13 9.79 24.69 8.71
CA VAL A 13 10.52 25.96 8.87
C VAL A 13 11.96 25.82 8.38
N VAL A 14 12.24 26.38 7.20
CA VAL A 14 13.57 26.42 6.59
C VAL A 14 14.30 27.70 6.99
N ASN A 15 15.58 27.58 7.34
CA ASN A 15 16.41 28.76 7.64
C ASN A 15 16.79 29.52 6.36
N GLY A 16 16.59 30.84 6.35
CA GLY A 16 16.80 31.68 5.17
C GLY A 16 18.25 31.79 4.67
N LYS A 17 19.25 31.56 5.53
CA LYS A 17 20.68 31.59 5.12
C LYS A 17 21.22 30.25 4.65
N THR A 18 20.90 29.17 5.35
CA THR A 18 21.44 27.83 5.03
C THR A 18 20.54 27.04 4.10
N GLN A 19 19.29 27.46 3.88
CA GLN A 19 18.30 26.75 3.08
C GLN A 19 18.06 25.30 3.57
N VAL A 20 18.25 25.07 4.87
CA VAL A 20 18.07 23.76 5.52
C VAL A 20 17.07 23.88 6.68
N PRO A 21 16.15 22.91 6.86
CA PRO A 21 15.23 22.88 7.99
C PRO A 21 15.95 22.43 9.28
N ILE A 22 16.58 23.39 9.98
CA ILE A 22 17.43 23.13 11.17
C ILE A 22 16.69 22.33 12.25
N ASN A 23 15.43 22.69 12.52
CA ASN A 23 14.60 21.98 13.51
C ASN A 23 14.43 20.51 13.16
N ALA A 24 14.20 20.20 11.87
CA ALA A 24 14.05 18.83 11.41
C ALA A 24 15.38 18.06 11.56
N VAL A 25 16.50 18.68 11.17
CA VAL A 25 17.83 18.07 11.31
C VAL A 25 18.15 17.75 12.76
N LEU A 26 17.84 18.64 13.70
CA LEU A 26 18.10 18.41 15.12
C LEU A 26 17.23 17.27 15.67
N VAL A 27 15.96 17.22 15.30
CA VAL A 27 15.03 16.17 15.76
C VAL A 27 15.40 14.82 15.17
N PHE A 28 15.50 14.70 13.84
CA PHE A 28 15.85 13.43 13.20
C PHE A 28 17.29 13.01 13.52
N GLY A 29 18.23 13.95 13.59
CA GLY A 29 19.62 13.68 13.95
C GLY A 29 19.77 13.17 15.39
N SER A 30 19.02 13.72 16.35
CA SER A 30 19.02 13.21 17.73
C SER A 30 18.42 11.79 17.82
N ILE A 31 17.35 11.53 17.08
CA ILE A 31 16.77 10.18 16.96
C ILE A 31 17.80 9.21 16.33
N THR A 32 18.45 9.60 15.23
CA THR A 32 19.49 8.79 14.58
C THR A 32 20.66 8.51 15.51
N ALA A 33 21.12 9.50 16.29
CA ALA A 33 22.20 9.31 17.25
C ALA A 33 21.83 8.32 18.36
N ILE A 34 20.59 8.39 18.86
CA ILE A 34 20.07 7.44 19.85
C ILE A 34 20.01 6.03 19.25
N ILE A 35 19.48 5.88 18.03
CA ILE A 35 19.41 4.58 17.35
C ILE A 35 20.82 4.01 17.12
N ALA A 36 21.76 4.82 16.65
CA ALA A 36 23.14 4.39 16.42
C ALA A 36 23.90 3.99 17.70
N LEU A 37 23.50 4.53 18.87
CA LEU A 37 24.09 4.17 20.16
C LEU A 37 23.50 2.87 20.72
N LEU A 38 22.22 2.60 20.47
CA LEU A 38 21.50 1.47 21.04
C LEU A 38 21.52 0.20 20.17
N PHE A 39 21.74 0.32 18.87
CA PHE A 39 21.64 -0.78 17.90
C PHE A 39 22.95 -1.05 17.17
N ASP A 40 23.26 -2.33 16.98
CA ASP A 40 24.36 -2.77 16.12
C ASP A 40 24.02 -2.60 14.65
N ILE A 41 25.05 -2.43 13.81
CA ILE A 41 24.90 -2.19 12.36
C ILE A 41 24.12 -3.32 11.68
N GLU A 42 24.30 -4.57 12.10
CA GLU A 42 23.57 -5.72 11.55
C GLU A 42 22.06 -5.59 11.78
N THR A 43 21.66 -5.31 13.02
CA THR A 43 20.24 -5.10 13.38
C THR A 43 19.64 -3.89 12.65
N LEU A 44 20.43 -2.82 12.47
CA LEU A 44 20.01 -1.62 11.74
C LEU A 44 19.68 -1.93 10.27
N VAL A 45 20.50 -2.77 9.61
CA VAL A 45 20.30 -3.18 8.22
C VAL A 45 19.08 -4.09 8.07
N GLU A 46 18.83 -4.96 9.04
CA GLU A 46 17.60 -5.77 9.06
C GLU A 46 16.35 -4.89 9.15
N PHE A 47 16.33 -3.89 10.05
CA PHE A 47 15.21 -2.95 10.15
C PHE A 47 15.02 -2.10 8.90
N LEU A 48 16.11 -1.68 8.25
CA LEU A 48 16.05 -0.96 6.97
C LEU A 48 15.39 -1.83 5.88
N SER A 49 15.78 -3.10 5.79
CA SER A 49 15.24 -4.04 4.80
C SER A 49 13.76 -4.30 5.03
N ILE A 50 13.35 -4.52 6.28
CA ILE A 50 11.92 -4.66 6.65
C ILE A 50 11.16 -3.37 6.32
N GLY A 51 11.72 -2.21 6.66
CA GLY A 51 11.08 -0.91 6.42
C GLY A 51 10.88 -0.60 4.93
N THR A 52 11.89 -0.86 4.09
CA THR A 52 11.80 -0.65 2.64
C THR A 52 10.80 -1.60 1.97
N LEU A 53 10.76 -2.88 2.37
CA LEU A 53 9.75 -3.83 1.89
C LEU A 53 8.32 -3.44 2.29
N LEU A 54 8.13 -2.97 3.52
CA LEU A 54 6.84 -2.44 3.98
C LEU A 54 6.44 -1.18 3.20
N ALA A 55 7.37 -0.25 3.01
CA ALA A 55 7.11 0.96 2.24
C ALA A 55 6.72 0.63 0.79
N TYR A 56 7.46 -0.25 0.11
CA TYR A 56 7.11 -0.69 -1.25
C TYR A 56 5.75 -1.38 -1.31
N SER A 57 5.40 -2.16 -0.29
CA SER A 57 4.09 -2.81 -0.20
C SER A 57 2.96 -1.78 -0.07
N ILE A 58 3.13 -0.77 0.79
CA ILE A 58 2.15 0.31 0.98
C ILE A 58 2.03 1.15 -0.30
N VAL A 59 3.14 1.57 -0.88
CA VAL A 59 3.15 2.35 -2.13
C VAL A 59 2.46 1.59 -3.26
N SER A 60 2.74 0.29 -3.41
CA SER A 60 2.09 -0.55 -4.41
C SER A 60 0.59 -0.66 -4.17
N ALA A 61 0.15 -0.85 -2.92
CA ALA A 61 -1.25 -0.87 -2.55
C ALA A 61 -1.96 0.46 -2.87
N CYS A 62 -1.33 1.59 -2.54
CA CYS A 62 -1.83 2.93 -2.85
C CYS A 62 -1.99 3.14 -4.36
N VAL A 63 -0.98 2.76 -5.15
CA VAL A 63 -1.03 2.88 -6.62
C VAL A 63 -2.17 2.04 -7.20
N ILE A 64 -2.37 0.81 -6.73
CA ILE A 64 -3.49 -0.03 -7.15
C ILE A 64 -4.81 0.66 -6.81
N ILE A 65 -5.00 1.07 -5.55
CA ILE A 65 -6.23 1.74 -5.10
C ILE A 65 -6.53 2.97 -5.97
N LEU A 66 -5.56 3.86 -6.17
CA LEU A 66 -5.74 5.08 -6.95
C LEU A 66 -6.07 4.79 -8.42
N ARG A 67 -5.48 3.74 -8.99
CA ARG A 67 -5.72 3.34 -10.39
C ARG A 67 -7.15 2.85 -10.63
N TYR A 68 -7.82 2.34 -9.61
CA TYR A 68 -9.20 1.85 -9.70
C TYR A 68 -10.21 2.73 -8.97
N GLN A 69 -9.79 3.85 -8.38
CA GLN A 69 -10.72 4.82 -7.80
C GLN A 69 -11.47 5.56 -8.91
N PRO A 70 -12.80 5.73 -8.83
CA PRO A 70 -13.54 6.46 -9.85
C PRO A 70 -13.06 7.91 -9.94
N ALA A 71 -12.70 8.37 -11.14
CA ALA A 71 -12.44 9.78 -11.36
C ALA A 71 -13.70 10.54 -11.72
N ARG A 72 -13.68 11.81 -11.33
CA ARG A 72 -14.70 12.77 -11.70
C ARG A 72 -14.34 13.40 -13.05
N TYR A 73 -15.25 13.29 -14.02
CA TYR A 73 -15.15 14.00 -15.29
C TYR A 73 -15.37 15.49 -15.04
N GLN A 74 -14.44 16.33 -15.48
CA GLN A 74 -14.41 17.75 -15.12
C GLN A 74 -15.47 18.57 -15.85
N GLU A 75 -15.92 18.12 -17.05
CA GLU A 75 -16.92 18.84 -17.85
C GLU A 75 -18.36 18.63 -17.33
N ASP A 76 -18.71 17.40 -16.93
CA ASP A 76 -20.11 17.04 -16.59
C ASP A 76 -20.31 16.73 -15.10
N GLY A 77 -19.23 16.69 -14.31
CA GLY A 77 -19.27 16.39 -12.88
C GLY A 77 -19.65 14.94 -12.54
N THR A 78 -19.87 14.09 -13.54
CA THR A 78 -20.15 12.66 -13.43
C THR A 78 -18.89 11.86 -13.09
N PHE A 79 -19.05 10.67 -12.50
CA PHE A 79 -17.93 9.77 -12.23
C PHE A 79 -17.78 8.74 -13.34
N ASP A 80 -16.55 8.36 -13.65
CA ASP A 80 -16.25 7.29 -14.58
C ASP A 80 -16.57 5.91 -13.96
N ASN A 81 -16.32 4.84 -14.72
CA ASN A 81 -16.58 3.47 -14.26
C ASN A 81 -15.42 2.89 -13.43
N GLY A 82 -14.47 3.70 -12.97
CA GLY A 82 -13.34 3.24 -12.16
C GLY A 82 -13.79 2.41 -10.96
N GLY A 83 -13.24 1.20 -10.84
CA GLY A 83 -13.55 0.31 -9.72
C GLY A 83 -14.89 -0.42 -9.82
N LYS A 84 -15.56 -0.40 -10.98
CA LYS A 84 -16.67 -1.32 -11.30
C LYS A 84 -16.15 -2.60 -11.97
N LEU A 85 -16.84 -3.72 -11.80
CA LEU A 85 -16.48 -4.98 -12.45
C LEU A 85 -16.74 -4.93 -13.96
N LYS A 86 -15.75 -5.38 -14.75
CA LYS A 86 -15.85 -5.55 -16.21
C LYS A 86 -16.71 -6.76 -16.60
N PHE A 87 -16.77 -7.78 -15.75
CA PHE A 87 -17.38 -9.07 -16.06
C PHE A 87 -18.51 -9.41 -15.10
N THR A 88 -19.64 -9.85 -15.65
CA THR A 88 -20.81 -10.31 -14.90
C THR A 88 -20.71 -11.83 -14.72
N PHE A 89 -20.25 -12.28 -13.55
CA PHE A 89 -20.26 -13.70 -13.16
C PHE A 89 -21.41 -13.98 -12.17
N PRO A 90 -21.89 -15.23 -12.02
CA PRO A 90 -22.94 -15.57 -11.06
C PRO A 90 -22.50 -15.19 -9.63
N GLY A 91 -23.06 -14.09 -9.09
CA GLY A 91 -22.68 -13.50 -7.81
C GLY A 91 -22.21 -12.03 -7.88
N SER A 92 -22.02 -11.48 -9.08
CA SER A 92 -21.58 -10.08 -9.25
C SER A 92 -22.58 -9.04 -8.71
N SER A 93 -23.85 -9.40 -8.58
CA SER A 93 -24.91 -8.51 -8.06
C SER A 93 -24.73 -8.13 -6.59
N VAL A 94 -23.98 -8.93 -5.81
CA VAL A 94 -23.63 -8.59 -4.43
C VAL A 94 -22.57 -7.49 -4.41
N PHE A 95 -21.60 -7.56 -5.33
CA PHE A 95 -20.50 -6.60 -5.42
C PHE A 95 -20.90 -5.31 -6.14
N GLU A 96 -21.90 -5.36 -7.01
CA GLU A 96 -22.44 -4.18 -7.71
C GLU A 96 -23.28 -3.27 -6.81
N LYS A 97 -23.78 -3.79 -5.68
CA LYS A 97 -24.45 -3.00 -4.64
C LYS A 97 -23.48 -2.22 -3.74
N LEU A 98 -22.19 -2.56 -3.75
CA LEU A 98 -21.18 -1.79 -3.03
C LEU A 98 -20.85 -0.52 -3.82
N ASP A 99 -20.60 0.57 -3.09
CA ASP A 99 -20.15 1.82 -3.70
C ASP A 99 -18.90 1.60 -4.59
N PRO A 100 -18.83 2.28 -5.75
CA PRO A 100 -17.74 2.10 -6.71
C PRO A 100 -16.38 2.33 -6.04
N GLY A 101 -15.44 1.40 -6.23
CA GLY A 101 -14.10 1.43 -5.64
C GLY A 101 -13.93 0.61 -4.35
N HIS A 102 -14.97 0.43 -3.52
CA HIS A 102 -14.86 -0.34 -2.27
C HIS A 102 -14.48 -1.80 -2.50
N ALA A 103 -15.00 -2.41 -3.57
CA ALA A 103 -14.64 -3.77 -3.97
C ALA A 103 -13.11 -3.93 -4.17
N VAL A 104 -12.44 -2.93 -4.76
CA VAL A 104 -10.99 -2.98 -4.97
C VAL A 104 -10.22 -2.82 -3.65
N HIS A 105 -10.70 -1.98 -2.72
CA HIS A 105 -10.13 -1.90 -1.38
C HIS A 105 -10.17 -3.26 -0.65
N TYR A 106 -11.30 -3.96 -0.71
CA TYR A 106 -11.41 -5.31 -0.16
C TYR A 106 -10.48 -6.30 -0.86
N GLY A 107 -10.33 -6.20 -2.19
CA GLY A 107 -9.39 -7.00 -2.96
C GLY A 107 -7.93 -6.80 -2.55
N VAL A 108 -7.50 -5.55 -2.37
CA VAL A 108 -6.15 -5.20 -1.89
C VAL A 108 -5.93 -5.67 -0.46
N ALA A 109 -6.91 -5.49 0.44
CA ALA A 109 -6.82 -5.98 1.81
C ALA A 109 -6.71 -7.52 1.86
N LEU A 110 -7.50 -8.23 1.04
CA LEU A 110 -7.45 -9.68 0.91
C LEU A 110 -6.10 -10.16 0.33
N MET A 111 -5.55 -9.41 -0.62
CA MET A 111 -4.23 -9.69 -1.18
C MET A 111 -3.13 -9.54 -0.12
N MET A 112 -3.19 -8.48 0.70
CA MET A 112 -2.26 -8.26 1.81
C MET A 112 -2.36 -9.37 2.87
N THR A 113 -3.57 -9.77 3.27
CA THR A 113 -3.74 -10.88 4.22
C THR A 113 -3.27 -12.21 3.63
N GLY A 114 -3.43 -12.43 2.32
CA GLY A 114 -2.83 -13.56 1.61
C GLY A 114 -1.31 -13.59 1.71
N PHE A 115 -0.63 -12.49 1.36
CA PHE A 115 0.84 -12.42 1.45
C PHE A 115 1.36 -12.56 2.88
N VAL A 116 0.70 -11.94 3.86
CA VAL A 116 1.03 -12.10 5.28
C VAL A 116 0.82 -13.54 5.73
N GLY A 117 -0.29 -14.19 5.34
CA GLY A 117 -0.58 -15.58 5.67
C GLY A 117 0.44 -16.56 5.10
N VAL A 118 0.89 -16.36 3.86
CA VAL A 118 2.02 -17.10 3.28
C VAL A 118 3.29 -16.87 4.09
N GLY A 119 3.65 -15.61 4.36
CA GLY A 119 4.84 -15.26 5.13
C GLY A 119 4.87 -15.87 6.54
N LEU A 120 3.72 -15.89 7.23
CA LEU A 120 3.58 -16.53 8.54
C LEU A 120 3.76 -18.06 8.45
N CYS A 121 3.21 -18.72 7.43
CA CYS A 121 3.42 -20.16 7.25
C CYS A 121 4.92 -20.51 7.10
N PHE A 122 5.66 -19.70 6.36
CA PHE A 122 7.12 -19.85 6.23
C PHE A 122 7.85 -19.53 7.53
N SER A 123 7.49 -18.44 8.21
CA SER A 123 8.15 -18.00 9.45
C SER A 123 7.90 -18.94 10.63
N SER A 124 6.73 -19.57 10.72
CA SER A 124 6.38 -20.47 11.83
C SER A 124 7.04 -21.86 11.71
N GLY A 125 7.91 -22.09 10.72
CA GLY A 125 8.54 -23.39 10.48
C GLY A 125 7.58 -24.52 10.07
N HIS A 126 6.29 -24.19 9.86
CA HIS A 126 5.26 -25.14 9.47
C HIS A 126 5.37 -25.57 8.00
N ALA A 127 6.21 -24.90 7.20
CA ALA A 127 6.43 -25.22 5.79
C ALA A 127 6.96 -26.66 5.53
N GLN A 128 7.46 -27.36 6.56
CA GLN A 128 7.89 -28.75 6.46
C GLN A 128 6.76 -29.77 6.74
N SER A 129 5.63 -29.31 7.29
CA SER A 129 4.44 -30.14 7.53
C SER A 129 3.49 -30.07 6.33
N ASP A 130 2.85 -31.18 5.99
CA ASP A 130 1.84 -31.24 4.92
C ASP A 130 0.71 -30.22 5.14
N ILE A 131 0.35 -29.97 6.41
CA ILE A 131 -0.66 -28.97 6.79
C ILE A 131 -0.17 -27.56 6.45
N GLY A 132 1.11 -27.25 6.73
CA GLY A 132 1.67 -25.94 6.46
C GLY A 132 1.82 -25.64 4.97
N ILE A 133 2.13 -26.66 4.17
CA ILE A 133 2.12 -26.56 2.70
C ILE A 133 0.70 -26.30 2.20
N ALA A 134 -0.29 -27.04 2.70
CA ALA A 134 -1.68 -26.83 2.33
C ALA A 134 -2.18 -25.41 2.68
N THR A 135 -1.86 -24.91 3.87
CA THR A 135 -2.23 -23.54 4.28
C THR A 135 -1.49 -22.47 3.49
N ALA A 136 -0.21 -22.66 3.18
CA ALA A 136 0.54 -21.73 2.33
C ALA A 136 -0.03 -21.68 0.90
N CYS A 137 -0.38 -22.84 0.33
CA CYS A 137 -1.07 -22.91 -0.95
C CYS A 137 -2.43 -22.21 -0.91
N PHE A 138 -3.21 -22.39 0.16
CA PHE A 138 -4.49 -21.69 0.32
C PHE A 138 -4.31 -20.17 0.31
N PHE A 139 -3.43 -19.61 1.15
CA PHE A 139 -3.17 -18.17 1.17
C PHE A 139 -2.54 -17.65 -0.13
N GLY A 140 -1.69 -18.45 -0.79
CA GLY A 140 -1.12 -18.11 -2.09
C GLY A 140 -2.16 -18.06 -3.20
N THR A 141 -3.05 -19.04 -3.27
CA THR A 141 -4.18 -19.03 -4.21
C THR A 141 -5.17 -17.91 -3.91
N LEU A 142 -5.40 -17.57 -2.64
CA LEU A 142 -6.20 -16.41 -2.24
C LEU A 142 -5.58 -15.08 -2.72
N ALA A 143 -4.25 -14.92 -2.59
CA ALA A 143 -3.53 -13.76 -3.08
C ALA A 143 -3.60 -13.65 -4.62
N LEU A 144 -3.46 -14.77 -5.34
CA LEU A 144 -3.60 -14.80 -6.80
C LEU A 144 -5.05 -14.51 -7.24
N ALA A 145 -6.03 -15.12 -6.58
CA ALA A 145 -7.45 -14.90 -6.87
C ALA A 145 -7.87 -13.45 -6.62
N SER A 146 -7.37 -12.83 -5.53
CA SER A 146 -7.61 -11.41 -5.27
C SER A 146 -6.95 -10.49 -6.30
N LEU A 147 -5.75 -10.82 -6.79
CA LEU A 147 -5.14 -10.09 -7.90
C LEU A 147 -5.97 -10.18 -9.17
N VAL A 148 -6.41 -11.38 -9.56
CA VAL A 148 -7.30 -11.57 -10.71
C VAL A 148 -8.60 -10.79 -10.53
N PHE A 149 -9.17 -10.82 -9.33
CA PHE A 149 -10.37 -10.04 -8.98
C PHE A 149 -10.14 -8.53 -9.17
N ILE A 150 -9.01 -7.98 -8.71
CA ILE A 150 -8.64 -6.58 -8.94
C ILE A 150 -8.51 -6.27 -10.44
N MET A 151 -7.86 -7.15 -11.20
CA MET A 151 -7.70 -7.00 -12.66
C MET A 151 -9.03 -7.03 -13.43
N CYS A 152 -10.06 -7.69 -12.90
CA CYS A 152 -11.40 -7.69 -13.47
C CYS A 152 -12.14 -6.35 -13.32
N HIS A 153 -11.61 -5.36 -12.61
CA HIS A 153 -12.22 -4.04 -12.47
C HIS A 153 -11.81 -3.10 -13.60
N HIS A 154 -12.66 -2.14 -13.92
CA HIS A 154 -12.33 -1.07 -14.86
C HIS A 154 -11.36 -0.10 -14.20
N GLN A 155 -10.29 0.24 -14.92
CA GLN A 155 -9.34 1.25 -14.48
C GLN A 155 -9.94 2.65 -14.65
N ASN A 156 -9.46 3.57 -13.83
CA ASN A 156 -9.79 4.98 -13.94
C ASN A 156 -9.28 5.59 -15.26
N SER A 157 -10.09 6.47 -15.86
CA SER A 157 -9.89 7.14 -17.15
C SER A 157 -9.03 8.40 -17.06
N THR A 158 -8.48 8.73 -15.89
CA THR A 158 -7.57 9.89 -15.72
C THR A 158 -6.37 9.80 -16.65
N GLN A 159 -6.30 10.73 -17.60
CA GLN A 159 -5.07 10.97 -18.35
C GLN A 159 -4.09 11.73 -17.46
N LEU A 160 -2.90 11.15 -17.27
CA LEU A 160 -1.81 11.82 -16.57
C LEU A 160 -1.21 12.84 -17.55
N ASP A 161 -1.66 14.09 -17.49
CA ASP A 161 -1.04 15.19 -18.21
C ASP A 161 0.28 15.51 -17.51
N PHE A 162 1.37 14.90 -17.99
CA PHE A 162 2.71 15.15 -17.47
C PHE A 162 3.21 16.48 -18.06
N LYS A 163 2.96 17.57 -17.36
CA LYS A 163 3.63 18.87 -17.57
C LYS A 163 4.95 18.96 -16.82
#